data_AF-A0A510UDB1-F1
#
_entry.id   AF-A0A510UDB1-F1
#
_cell.length_a   1.000
_cell.length_b   1.000
_cell.length_c   1.000
_cell.angle_alpha   90.00
_cell.angle_beta   90.00
_cell.angle_gamma   90.00
#
_symmetry.space_group_name_H-M   'P 1'
#
loop_
_entity.id
_entity.type
_entity.pdbx_description
1 polymer ?
#
loop_
_entity_poly.entity_id
_entity_poly.type
_entity_poly.pdbx_seq_one_letter_code
_entity_poly.pdbx_strand_id
1 'polypeptide(L)'
;MPSRFLTLNKDKKQLIIGLLSGIFIYYWLFLLCYWLIEPLVTPYDEIEKVVFSFDGLVYVGMFSTLGFFIDALFNINKTVKEVLTGSPKTAKKHRWKLAVIFAVIGFGFNYANYFFVIKPNHMIECPSKAGYKNNLLTGYVKTIDQCEQLN
;
A
#
# COMPACT_ATOMS: atom_id res chain seq x y z
N MET A 1 -8.95 2.13 44.54
CA MET A 1 -8.18 1.06 43.86
C MET A 1 -8.51 0.76 42.38
N PRO A 2 -9.51 1.34 41.68
CA PRO A 2 -9.77 0.97 40.28
C PRO A 2 -8.80 1.60 39.25
N SER A 3 -8.11 2.68 39.61
CA SER A 3 -7.23 3.42 38.67
C SER A 3 -6.03 2.62 38.18
N ARG A 4 -5.41 1.80 39.04
CA ARG A 4 -4.18 1.06 38.73
C ARG A 4 -4.42 -0.15 37.80
N PHE A 5 -5.61 -0.74 37.86
CA PHE A 5 -6.01 -1.83 36.96
C PHE A 5 -6.36 -1.30 35.55
N LEU A 6 -7.00 -0.13 35.48
CA LEU A 6 -7.29 0.56 34.22
C LEU A 6 -6.02 1.00 33.48
N THR A 7 -5.01 1.47 34.20
CA THR A 7 -3.71 1.85 33.59
C THR A 7 -2.97 0.64 33.03
N LEU A 8 -2.90 -0.47 33.78
CA LEU A 8 -2.21 -1.69 33.34
C LEU A 8 -2.83 -2.30 32.06
N ASN A 9 -4.16 -2.25 31.93
CA ASN A 9 -4.87 -2.74 30.73
C ASN A 9 -4.61 -1.84 29.51
N LYS A 10 -4.50 -0.53 29.72
CA LYS A 10 -4.18 0.44 28.67
C LYS A 10 -2.75 0.24 28.14
N ASP A 11 -1.76 0.08 29.02
CA ASP A 11 -0.35 -0.08 28.63
C ASP A 11 -0.12 -1.38 27.84
N LYS A 12 -0.76 -2.49 28.26
CA LYS A 12 -0.73 -3.76 27.51
C LYS A 12 -1.34 -3.63 26.11
N LYS A 13 -2.47 -2.92 25.97
CA LYS A 13 -3.10 -2.69 24.67
C LYS A 13 -2.27 -1.79 23.76
N GLN A 14 -1.59 -0.80 24.32
CA GLN A 14 -0.63 0.02 23.56
C GLN A 14 0.53 -0.83 23.05
N LEU A 15 1.11 -1.69 23.88
CA LEU A 15 2.17 -2.61 23.46
C LEU A 15 1.70 -3.50 22.31
N ILE A 16 0.52 -4.13 22.43
CA ILE A 16 -0.03 -5.04 21.41
C ILE A 16 -0.30 -4.29 20.10
N ILE A 17 -0.97 -3.13 20.15
CA ILE A 17 -1.28 -2.34 18.94
C ILE A 17 0.01 -1.85 18.28
N GLY A 18 0.99 -1.44 19.07
CA GLY A 18 2.30 -1.02 18.56
C GLY A 18 3.05 -2.17 17.88
N LEU A 19 3.07 -3.35 18.51
CA LEU A 19 3.70 -4.54 17.96
C LEU A 19 3.03 -4.97 16.64
N LEU A 20 1.70 -5.04 16.60
CA LEU A 20 0.95 -5.42 15.40
C LEU A 20 1.14 -4.41 14.26
N SER A 21 1.09 -3.12 14.58
CA SER A 21 1.33 -2.06 13.58
C SER A 21 2.77 -2.11 13.08
N GLY A 22 3.75 -2.38 13.96
CA GLY A 22 5.15 -2.53 13.60
C GLY A 22 5.41 -3.72 12.67
N ILE A 23 4.87 -4.90 12.99
CA ILE A 23 4.96 -6.10 12.14
C ILE A 23 4.33 -5.84 10.77
N PHE A 24 3.15 -5.22 10.76
CA PHE A 24 2.47 -4.84 9.52
C PHE A 24 3.33 -3.89 8.68
N ILE A 25 3.83 -2.81 9.27
CA ILE A 25 4.68 -1.83 8.58
C ILE A 25 5.94 -2.48 8.02
N TYR A 26 6.62 -3.34 8.80
CA TYR A 26 7.81 -4.06 8.35
C TYR A 26 7.53 -4.93 7.13
N TYR A 27 6.49 -5.77 7.20
CA TYR A 27 6.10 -6.63 6.09
C TYR A 27 5.69 -5.83 4.85
N TRP A 28 4.96 -4.73 5.03
CA TRP A 28 4.55 -3.86 3.93
C TRP A 28 5.72 -3.14 3.27
N LEU A 29 6.67 -2.63 4.05
CA LEU A 29 7.88 -2.02 3.51
C LEU A 29 8.69 -3.04 2.71
N PHE A 30 8.82 -4.26 3.20
CA PHE A 30 9.49 -5.35 2.46
C PHE A 30 8.84 -5.58 1.10
N LEU A 31 7.51 -5.72 1.04
CA LEU A 31 6.79 -5.90 -0.23
C LEU A 31 6.97 -4.71 -1.19
N LEU A 32 6.90 -3.47 -0.68
CA LEU A 32 7.06 -2.28 -1.50
C LEU A 32 8.49 -2.17 -2.06
N CYS A 33 9.49 -2.50 -1.25
CA CYS A 33 10.88 -2.53 -1.70
C CYS A 33 11.05 -3.56 -2.83
N TYR A 34 10.61 -4.80 -2.58
CA TYR A 34 10.78 -5.91 -3.51
C TYR A 34 10.00 -5.71 -4.82
N TRP A 35 8.77 -5.15 -4.77
CA TRP A 35 7.93 -5.03 -5.97
C TRP A 35 8.03 -3.72 -6.73
N LEU A 36 8.42 -2.60 -6.09
CA LEU A 36 8.49 -1.29 -6.77
C LEU A 36 9.87 -0.65 -6.78
N ILE A 37 10.67 -0.84 -5.74
CA ILE A 37 11.95 -0.12 -5.63
C ILE A 37 13.05 -0.92 -6.31
N GLU A 38 13.09 -2.24 -6.09
CA GLU A 38 14.09 -3.13 -6.68
C GLU A 38 14.19 -3.00 -8.20
N PRO A 39 13.09 -3.02 -8.99
CA PRO A 39 13.20 -2.89 -10.44
C PRO A 39 13.74 -1.54 -10.93
N LEU A 40 13.74 -0.50 -10.08
CA LEU A 40 14.29 0.82 -10.41
C LEU A 40 15.80 0.90 -10.17
N VAL A 41 16.37 0.00 -9.38
CA VAL A 41 17.80 0.00 -9.01
C VAL A 41 18.55 -1.19 -9.59
N THR A 42 17.85 -2.26 -9.94
CA THR A 42 18.42 -3.45 -10.58
C THR A 42 18.68 -3.18 -12.06
N PRO A 43 19.81 -3.65 -12.62
CA PRO A 43 20.06 -3.62 -14.07
C PRO A 43 18.95 -4.31 -14.86
N TYR A 44 18.53 -3.74 -15.99
CA TYR A 44 17.33 -4.20 -16.70
C TYR A 44 17.45 -5.62 -17.25
N ASP A 45 18.66 -6.09 -17.53
CA ASP A 45 18.96 -7.43 -18.04
C ASP A 45 18.77 -8.52 -16.98
N GLU A 46 18.72 -8.15 -15.70
CA GLU A 46 18.43 -9.04 -14.57
C GLU A 46 16.94 -9.01 -14.17
N ILE A 47 16.14 -8.12 -14.76
CA ILE A 47 14.72 -7.96 -14.41
C ILE A 47 13.88 -8.94 -15.23
N GLU A 48 13.44 -10.02 -14.60
CA GLU A 48 12.54 -10.99 -15.23
C GLU A 48 11.10 -10.48 -15.33
N LYS A 49 10.61 -9.77 -14.30
CA LYS A 49 9.22 -9.29 -14.22
C LYS A 49 9.11 -8.00 -13.43
N VAL A 50 8.20 -7.13 -13.87
CA VAL A 50 7.83 -5.91 -13.15
C VAL A 50 6.32 -5.87 -13.02
N VAL A 51 5.83 -5.76 -11.79
CA VAL A 51 4.39 -5.57 -11.55
C VAL A 51 4.06 -4.10 -11.81
N PHE A 52 2.99 -3.85 -12.56
CA PHE A 52 2.55 -2.50 -12.91
C PHE A 52 1.02 -2.42 -13.00
N SER A 53 0.46 -1.24 -12.70
CA SER A 53 -0.95 -0.94 -12.96
C SER A 53 -1.10 0.40 -13.68
N PHE A 54 -1.80 0.41 -14.81
CA PHE A 54 -2.10 1.64 -15.56
C PHE A 54 -2.94 2.63 -14.76
N ASP A 55 -3.88 2.15 -13.94
CA ASP A 55 -4.71 3.00 -13.08
C ASP A 55 -3.96 3.48 -11.82
N GLY A 56 -2.84 2.81 -11.47
CA GLY A 56 -2.06 3.05 -10.26
C GLY A 56 -2.81 2.80 -8.94
N LEU A 57 -4.07 2.38 -8.96
CA LEU A 57 -4.95 2.30 -7.79
C LEU A 57 -4.46 1.28 -6.77
N VAL A 58 -3.91 0.16 -7.23
CA VAL A 58 -3.31 -0.86 -6.38
C VAL A 58 -2.21 -0.23 -5.51
N TYR A 59 -1.27 0.49 -6.12
CA TYR A 59 -0.15 1.10 -5.41
C TYR A 59 -0.55 2.32 -4.58
N VAL A 60 -1.50 3.11 -5.06
CA VAL A 60 -2.14 4.17 -4.27
C VAL A 60 -2.72 3.59 -2.99
N GLY A 61 -3.46 2.48 -3.08
CA GLY A 61 -4.03 1.78 -1.93
C GLY A 61 -2.95 1.26 -0.98
N MET A 62 -1.96 0.52 -1.50
CA MET A 62 -0.86 -0.06 -0.73
C MET A 62 -0.07 1.00 0.05
N PHE A 63 0.29 2.11 -0.58
CA PHE A 63 1.02 3.17 0.11
C PHE A 63 0.10 3.97 1.06
N SER A 64 -1.14 4.23 0.69
CA SER A 64 -2.09 4.93 1.57
C SER A 64 -2.31 4.19 2.89
N THR A 65 -2.43 2.86 2.84
CA THR A 65 -2.57 2.04 4.05
C THR A 65 -1.29 2.08 4.87
N LEU A 66 -0.12 1.99 4.25
CA LEU A 66 1.16 2.16 4.96
C LEU A 66 1.22 3.50 5.70
N GLY A 67 0.90 4.61 5.01
CA GLY A 67 0.85 5.95 5.62
C GLY A 67 -0.14 6.04 6.78
N PHE A 68 -1.29 5.36 6.69
CA PHE A 68 -2.26 5.28 7.77
C PHE A 68 -1.71 4.54 9.01
N PHE A 69 -1.06 3.39 8.83
CA PHE A 69 -0.50 2.62 9.94
C PHE A 69 0.69 3.32 10.60
N ILE A 70 1.52 4.02 9.82
CA ILE A 70 2.59 4.86 10.34
C ILE A 70 2.01 5.99 11.22
N ASP A 71 0.96 6.69 10.77
CA ASP A 71 0.29 7.72 11.57
C ASP A 71 -0.31 7.13 12.86
N ALA A 72 -0.94 5.95 12.76
CA ALA A 72 -1.52 5.25 13.90
C ALA A 72 -0.47 4.88 14.96
N LEU A 73 0.74 4.51 14.52
CA LEU A 73 1.88 4.19 15.39
C LEU A 73 2.44 5.45 16.07
N PHE A 74 2.69 6.53 15.32
CA PHE A 74 3.15 7.80 15.90
C PHE A 74 2.13 8.41 16.87
N ASN A 75 0.83 8.18 16.64
CA ASN A 75 -0.25 8.66 17.49
C ASN A 75 -0.86 7.58 18.40
N ILE A 76 -0.09 6.53 18.76
CA ILE A 76 -0.60 5.33 19.45
C ILE A 76 -1.44 5.63 20.70
N ASN A 77 -1.06 6.64 21.50
CA ASN A 77 -1.82 7.05 22.68
C ASN A 77 -3.26 7.49 22.34
N LYS A 78 -3.44 8.23 21.24
CA LYS A 78 -4.75 8.67 20.75
C LYS A 78 -5.49 7.50 20.11
N THR A 79 -4.79 6.69 19.31
CA THR A 79 -5.34 5.49 18.67
C THR A 79 -5.94 4.53 19.69
N VAL A 80 -5.19 4.18 20.75
CA VAL A 80 -5.68 3.31 21.82
C VAL A 80 -6.85 3.94 22.59
N LYS A 81 -6.81 5.25 22.86
CA LYS A 81 -7.92 5.95 23.52
C LYS A 81 -9.20 5.84 22.68
N GLU A 82 -9.13 6.00 21.37
CA GLU A 82 -10.28 5.87 20.48
C GLU A 82 -10.82 4.44 20.42
N VAL A 83 -9.94 3.44 20.30
CA VAL A 83 -10.31 2.02 20.33
C VAL A 83 -11.01 1.65 21.65
N LEU A 84 -10.53 2.20 22.78
CA LEU A 84 -11.07 1.91 24.11
C LEU A 84 -12.39 2.61 24.42
N THR A 85 -12.53 3.87 23.98
CA THR A 85 -13.67 4.71 24.36
C THR A 85 -14.78 4.69 23.31
N GLY A 86 -14.52 4.16 22.12
CA GLY A 86 -15.43 4.21 20.97
C GLY A 86 -15.76 5.64 20.54
N SER A 87 -15.12 6.66 21.11
CA SER A 87 -15.51 8.05 20.95
C SER A 87 -15.15 8.54 19.54
N PRO A 88 -16.14 8.83 18.68
CA PRO A 88 -15.87 9.43 17.41
C PRO A 88 -15.77 10.95 17.63
N LYS A 89 -14.82 11.59 16.93
CA LYS A 89 -14.73 13.06 16.68
C LYS A 89 -13.68 13.79 17.53
N THR A 90 -12.41 13.65 17.14
CA THR A 90 -11.45 14.77 17.09
C THR A 90 -10.16 14.42 16.36
N ALA A 91 -9.82 13.13 16.21
CA ALA A 91 -8.65 12.71 15.41
C ALA A 91 -8.84 12.82 13.88
N LYS A 92 -10.06 13.12 13.41
CA LYS A 92 -10.45 12.95 12.00
C LYS A 92 -9.77 13.87 10.99
N LYS A 93 -9.21 15.03 11.36
CA LYS A 93 -8.78 16.03 10.37
C LYS A 93 -7.34 15.87 9.87
N HIS A 94 -6.49 15.12 10.57
CA HIS A 94 -5.06 15.04 10.25
C HIS A 94 -4.56 13.63 9.92
N ARG A 95 -5.26 12.57 10.34
CA ARG A 95 -4.85 11.18 10.07
C ARG A 95 -4.78 10.82 8.59
N TRP A 96 -5.58 11.47 7.75
CA TRP A 96 -5.59 11.20 6.31
C TRP A 96 -4.44 11.87 5.57
N LYS A 97 -3.80 12.89 6.16
CA LYS A 97 -2.72 13.63 5.48
C LYS A 97 -1.56 12.72 5.12
N LEU A 98 -1.13 11.88 6.06
CA LEU A 98 -0.02 10.96 5.82
C LEU A 98 -0.40 9.87 4.81
N ALA A 99 -1.63 9.36 4.89
CA ALA A 99 -2.15 8.43 3.88
C ALA A 99 -2.14 9.05 2.47
N VAL A 100 -2.57 10.30 2.32
CA VAL A 100 -2.55 11.00 1.01
C VAL A 100 -1.14 11.29 0.51
N ILE A 101 -0.21 11.68 1.39
CA ILE A 101 1.19 11.87 0.99
C ILE A 101 1.76 10.56 0.45
N PHE A 102 1.55 9.46 1.17
CA PHE A 102 2.00 8.15 0.73
C PHE A 102 1.27 7.70 -0.55
N ALA A 103 -0.02 7.97 -0.72
CA ALA A 103 -0.76 7.71 -1.95
C ALA A 103 -0.06 8.29 -3.19
N VAL A 104 0.37 9.56 -3.09
CA VAL A 104 1.08 10.26 -4.17
C VAL A 104 2.45 9.63 -4.42
N ILE A 105 3.16 9.23 -3.35
CA ILE A 105 4.44 8.52 -3.46
C ILE A 105 4.26 7.18 -4.20
N GLY A 106 3.25 6.39 -3.84
CA GLY A 106 2.97 5.11 -4.47
C GLY A 106 2.61 5.24 -5.96
N PHE A 107 1.84 6.28 -6.30
CA PHE A 107 1.58 6.62 -7.69
C PHE A 107 2.88 6.99 -8.43
N GLY A 108 3.75 7.79 -7.80
CA GLY A 108 5.05 8.17 -8.35
C GLY A 108 5.94 6.97 -8.67
N PHE A 109 6.08 6.02 -7.74
CA PHE A 109 6.87 4.80 -7.97
C PHE A 109 6.30 3.92 -9.08
N ASN A 110 4.97 3.78 -9.18
CA ASN A 110 4.33 3.03 -10.27
C ASN A 110 4.64 3.67 -11.64
N TYR A 111 4.56 5.00 -11.73
CA TYR A 111 4.89 5.72 -12.95
C TYR A 111 6.39 5.71 -13.27
N ALA A 112 7.26 5.77 -12.26
CA ALA A 112 8.70 5.62 -12.44
C ALA A 112 9.03 4.25 -13.04
N ASN A 113 8.45 3.17 -12.51
CA ASN A 113 8.62 1.83 -13.06
C ASN A 113 8.18 1.75 -14.53
N TYR A 114 7.06 2.38 -14.87
CA TYR A 114 6.60 2.43 -16.25
C TYR A 114 7.59 3.16 -17.17
N PHE A 115 8.01 4.37 -16.83
CA PHE A 115 8.81 5.22 -17.71
C PHE A 115 10.29 4.86 -17.78
N PHE A 116 10.87 4.34 -16.70
CA PHE A 116 12.30 4.06 -16.62
C PHE A 116 12.65 2.58 -16.83
N VAL A 117 11.71 1.67 -16.55
CA VAL A 117 11.97 0.23 -16.60
C VAL A 117 11.15 -0.40 -17.71
N ILE A 118 9.83 -0.33 -17.67
CA ILE A 118 8.93 -1.09 -18.56
C ILE A 118 8.97 -0.57 -20.00
N LYS A 119 8.68 0.72 -20.19
CA LYS A 119 8.56 1.34 -21.52
C LYS A 119 9.85 1.29 -22.35
N PRO A 120 11.05 1.64 -21.82
CA PRO A 120 12.28 1.62 -22.61
C PRO A 120 12.77 0.20 -22.92
N ASN A 121 12.45 -0.79 -22.09
CA ASN A 121 12.90 -2.17 -22.25
C ASN A 121 11.85 -3.10 -22.88
N HIS A 122 10.75 -2.55 -23.40
CA HIS A 122 9.67 -3.31 -24.05
C HIS A 122 9.07 -4.45 -23.21
N MET A 123 9.07 -4.33 -21.88
CA MET A 123 8.63 -5.39 -20.95
C MET A 123 7.10 -5.44 -20.74
N ILE A 124 6.32 -5.10 -21.77
CA ILE A 124 4.86 -5.19 -21.70
C ILE A 124 4.45 -6.59 -22.15
N GLU A 125 4.23 -7.49 -21.20
CA GLU A 125 3.66 -8.80 -21.50
C GLU A 125 2.13 -8.71 -21.53
N CYS A 126 1.55 -8.96 -22.71
CA CYS A 126 0.11 -9.02 -22.87
C CYS A 126 -0.41 -10.32 -22.21
N PRO A 127 -1.42 -10.26 -21.32
CA PRO A 127 -1.89 -11.45 -20.62
C PRO A 127 -2.39 -12.50 -21.62
N SER A 128 -1.91 -13.75 -21.49
CA SER A 128 -2.46 -14.86 -22.25
C SER A 128 -3.94 -15.01 -21.91
N LYS A 129 -4.80 -15.11 -22.93
CA LYS A 129 -6.27 -15.14 -22.83
C LYS A 129 -6.78 -16.36 -22.03
N ALA A 130 -6.60 -16.42 -20.71
CA ALA A 130 -7.13 -17.49 -19.87
C ALA A 130 -7.25 -17.07 -18.40
N GLY A 131 -8.38 -16.45 -18.02
CA GLY A 131 -8.72 -16.24 -16.60
C GLY A 131 -9.84 -15.25 -16.31
N TYR A 132 -10.18 -14.38 -17.26
CA TYR A 132 -11.13 -13.28 -17.05
C TYR A 132 -12.62 -13.67 -17.00
N LYS A 133 -12.98 -14.94 -17.23
CA LYS A 133 -14.41 -15.31 -17.35
C LYS A 133 -15.18 -15.42 -16.02
N ASN A 134 -14.52 -15.52 -14.86
CA ASN A 134 -15.20 -15.84 -13.59
C ASN A 134 -14.92 -14.89 -12.41
N ASN A 135 -14.40 -13.67 -12.61
CA ASN A 135 -14.14 -12.75 -11.50
C ASN A 135 -14.98 -11.47 -11.58
N LEU A 136 -15.60 -11.09 -10.46
CA LEU A 136 -16.59 -10.02 -10.26
C LEU A 136 -16.07 -8.58 -10.53
N LEU A 137 -14.88 -8.43 -11.11
CA LEU A 137 -14.16 -7.17 -11.31
C LEU A 137 -13.91 -6.86 -12.79
N THR A 138 -14.82 -7.29 -13.66
CA THR A 138 -14.79 -7.10 -15.12
C THR A 138 -14.78 -5.62 -15.57
N GLY A 139 -14.83 -4.66 -14.65
CA GLY A 139 -14.87 -3.21 -14.92
C GLY A 139 -13.55 -2.45 -14.80
N TYR A 140 -12.41 -3.09 -14.50
CA TYR A 140 -11.12 -2.41 -14.26
C TYR A 140 -10.11 -2.50 -15.40
N VAL A 141 -10.54 -2.82 -16.63
CA VAL A 141 -9.67 -2.74 -17.80
C VAL A 141 -10.09 -1.55 -18.66
N LYS A 142 -9.24 -0.52 -18.74
CA LYS A 142 -9.54 0.68 -19.53
C LYS A 142 -8.91 0.74 -20.93
N THR A 143 -8.20 -0.31 -21.36
CA THR A 143 -8.40 -1.03 -22.66
C THR A 143 -7.26 -2.02 -22.95
N ILE A 144 -7.60 -3.29 -23.19
CA ILE A 144 -6.75 -4.36 -23.75
C ILE A 144 -6.52 -4.19 -25.27
N ASP A 145 -7.24 -3.25 -25.90
CA ASP A 145 -7.35 -3.08 -27.36
C ASP A 145 -6.03 -2.82 -28.09
N GLN A 146 -4.95 -2.46 -27.38
CA GLN A 146 -3.62 -2.28 -27.96
C GLN A 146 -2.80 -3.59 -28.09
N CYS A 147 -3.18 -4.65 -27.37
CA CYS A 147 -2.51 -5.95 -27.51
C CYS A 147 -2.98 -6.73 -28.75
N GLU A 148 -4.15 -6.42 -29.30
CA GLU A 148 -4.69 -7.12 -30.49
C GLU A 148 -4.32 -6.46 -31.83
N GLN A 149 -3.74 -5.24 -31.84
CA GLN A 149 -3.34 -4.55 -33.08
C GLN A 149 -1.90 -4.85 -33.55
N LEU A 150 -1.17 -5.72 -32.85
CA LEU A 150 0.24 -6.05 -33.15
C LEU A 150 0.48 -7.51 -33.56
N ASN A 151 -0.57 -8.26 -33.92
CA ASN A 151 -0.46 -9.51 -34.68
C ASN A 151 -0.88 -9.29 -36.14
#